data_AF-A0A251XFD3-F1
#
_entry.id   AF-A0A251XFD3-F1
#
_cell.length_a   1.000
_cell.length_b   1.000
_cell.length_c   1.000
_cell.angle_alpha   90.00
_cell.angle_beta   90.00
_cell.angle_gamma   90.00
#
_symmetry.space_group_name_H-M   'P 1'
#
loop_
_entity.id
_entity.type
_entity.pdbx_description
1 polymer ?
#
loop_
_entity_poly.entity_id
_entity_poly.type
_entity_poly.pdbx_seq_one_letter_code
_entity_poly.pdbx_strand_id
1 'polypeptide(L)'
;MLICLTASHHNASFEVLEKLSVAAPSVAGALMEQNDFIAGAVVLATCNRFEAYLDVEEPLTAAARWPSRPRSTWSAAPAASPATTSAAAST
;
A
#
# COMPACT_ATOMS: atom_id res chain seq x y z
N MET A 1 -7.58 6.01 18.08
CA MET A 1 -8.91 5.73 17.46
C MET A 1 -8.67 4.82 16.28
N LEU A 2 -9.40 3.70 16.15
CA LEU A 2 -9.16 2.77 15.03
C LEU A 2 -10.09 3.09 13.84
N ILE A 3 -9.51 3.27 12.64
CA ILE A 3 -10.24 3.41 11.37
C ILE A 3 -10.00 2.15 10.54
N CYS A 4 -11.05 1.65 9.88
CA CYS A 4 -10.93 0.58 8.88
C CYS A 4 -11.36 1.09 7.51
N LEU A 5 -10.49 0.91 6.52
CA LEU A 5 -10.79 1.10 5.11
C LEU A 5 -10.86 -0.27 4.44
N THR A 6 -11.96 -0.58 3.75
CA THR A 6 -12.17 -1.89 3.14
C THR A 6 -12.62 -1.78 1.69
N ALA A 7 -12.06 -2.64 0.85
CA ALA A 7 -12.52 -2.95 -0.49
C ALA A 7 -12.59 -4.48 -0.63
N SER A 8 -13.68 -5.00 -1.19
CA SER A 8 -13.89 -6.44 -1.35
C SER A 8 -14.52 -6.75 -2.69
N HIS A 9 -14.47 -8.00 -3.14
CA HIS A 9 -15.09 -8.42 -4.40
C HIS A 9 -16.62 -8.19 -4.45
N HIS A 10 -17.24 -7.88 -3.31
CA HIS A 10 -18.66 -7.58 -3.22
C HIS A 10 -18.98 -6.08 -3.47
N ASN A 11 -17.98 -5.20 -3.37
CA ASN A 11 -18.15 -3.74 -3.49
C ASN A 11 -17.12 -3.05 -4.40
N ALA A 12 -16.14 -3.80 -4.91
CA ALA A 12 -15.09 -3.34 -5.82
C ALA A 12 -14.82 -4.39 -6.89
N SER A 13 -14.40 -3.95 -8.08
CA SER A 13 -14.02 -4.85 -9.16
C SER A 13 -12.68 -5.53 -8.88
N PHE A 14 -12.46 -6.69 -9.52
CA PHE A 14 -11.18 -7.40 -9.42
C PHE A 14 -9.98 -6.58 -9.92
N GLU A 15 -10.17 -5.72 -10.93
CA GLU A 15 -9.11 -4.81 -11.41
C GLU A 15 -8.66 -3.83 -10.30
N VAL A 16 -9.60 -3.35 -9.49
CA VAL A 16 -9.28 -2.49 -8.33
C VAL A 16 -8.58 -3.30 -7.25
N LEU A 17 -9.07 -4.51 -6.94
CA LEU A 17 -8.44 -5.39 -5.96
C LEU A 17 -7.03 -5.80 -6.36
N GLU A 18 -6.78 -6.04 -7.64
CA GLU A 18 -5.45 -6.34 -8.19
C GLU A 18 -4.50 -5.16 -7.97
N LYS A 19 -4.92 -3.95 -8.36
CA LYS A 19 -4.13 -2.72 -8.15
C LYS A 19 -3.83 -2.48 -6.66
N LEU A 20 -4.81 -2.67 -5.79
CA LEU A 20 -4.65 -2.53 -4.35
C LEU A 20 -3.72 -3.59 -3.77
N SER A 21 -3.81 -4.83 -4.24
CA SER A 21 -2.97 -5.95 -3.81
C SER A 21 -1.50 -5.73 -4.20
N VAL A 22 -1.23 -5.26 -5.42
CA VAL A 22 0.13 -4.92 -5.88
C VAL A 22 0.73 -3.78 -5.03
N ALA A 23 -0.06 -2.79 -4.65
CA ALA A 23 0.41 -1.66 -3.85
C ALA A 23 0.54 -1.99 -2.35
N ALA A 24 -0.20 -2.98 -1.85
CA ALA A 24 -0.37 -3.27 -0.41
C ALA A 24 0.93 -3.33 0.42
N PRO A 25 2.03 -3.97 -0.03
CA PRO A 25 3.25 -4.05 0.76
C PRO A 25 3.87 -2.70 1.14
N SER A 26 3.59 -1.66 0.34
CA SER A 26 4.13 -0.31 0.54
C SER A 26 3.15 0.65 1.22
N VAL A 27 1.85 0.33 1.22
CA VAL A 27 0.78 1.24 1.64
C VAL A 27 0.88 1.58 3.13
N ALA A 28 1.15 0.60 4.00
CA ALA A 28 1.24 0.84 5.44
C ALA A 28 2.36 1.84 5.78
N GLY A 29 3.56 1.62 5.23
CA GLY A 29 4.71 2.51 5.42
C GLY A 29 4.46 3.90 4.83
N ALA A 30 3.94 3.98 3.60
CA ALA A 30 3.61 5.24 2.97
C ALA A 30 2.56 6.04 3.76
N LEU A 31 1.56 5.37 4.34
CA LEU A 31 0.55 6.03 5.18
C LEU A 31 1.17 6.62 6.45
N MET A 32 2.06 5.88 7.12
CA MET A 32 2.75 6.36 8.32
C MET A 32 3.75 7.49 8.01
N GLU A 33 4.49 7.39 6.90
CA GLU A 33 5.45 8.43 6.47
C GLU A 33 4.77 9.73 6.03
N GLN A 34 3.56 9.65 5.46
CA GLN A 34 2.85 10.82 4.94
C GLN A 34 1.92 11.47 5.95
N ASN A 35 1.63 10.80 7.07
CA ASN A 35 0.62 11.23 8.04
C ASN A 35 1.13 11.05 9.47
N ASP A 36 1.57 12.15 10.09
CA ASP A 36 2.10 12.17 11.46
C ASP A 36 1.07 11.76 12.53
N PHE A 37 -0.22 11.73 12.18
CA PHE A 37 -1.32 11.41 13.10
C PHE A 37 -1.70 9.92 13.07
N ILE A 38 -1.02 9.09 12.27
CA ILE A 38 -1.21 7.63 12.22
C ILE A 38 -0.15 6.97 13.12
N ALA A 39 -0.56 6.50 14.29
CA ALA A 39 0.32 5.79 15.23
C ALA A 39 0.72 4.40 14.73
N GLY A 40 -0.13 3.77 13.90
CA GLY A 40 0.16 2.47 13.30
C GLY A 40 -0.79 2.12 12.17
N ALA A 41 -0.33 1.26 11.27
CA ALA A 41 -1.12 0.76 10.16
C ALA A 41 -0.87 -0.73 9.92
N VAL A 42 -1.95 -1.50 9.73
CA VAL A 42 -1.91 -2.90 9.31
C VAL A 42 -2.73 -3.05 8.04
N VAL A 43 -2.12 -3.59 6.99
CA VAL A 43 -2.78 -3.82 5.70
C VAL A 43 -2.91 -5.32 5.45
N LEU A 44 -4.12 -5.76 5.13
CA LEU A 44 -4.44 -7.11 4.68
C LEU A 44 -4.85 -7.03 3.22
N ALA A 45 -4.11 -7.70 2.35
CA ALA A 45 -4.41 -7.76 0.93
C ALA A 45 -4.39 -9.20 0.44
N THR A 46 -5.51 -9.63 -0.11
CA THR A 46 -5.72 -10.94 -0.71
C THR A 46 -6.41 -10.76 -2.07
N CYS A 47 -6.61 -11.85 -2.81
CA CYS A 47 -7.30 -11.79 -4.10
C CYS A 47 -8.79 -11.40 -4.02
N ASN A 48 -9.40 -11.45 -2.83
CA ASN A 48 -10.83 -11.24 -2.63
C ASN A 48 -11.16 -10.02 -1.74
N ARG A 49 -10.17 -9.46 -1.03
CA ARG A 49 -10.33 -8.28 -0.18
C ARG A 49 -9.02 -7.52 0.03
N PHE A 50 -9.17 -6.24 0.25
CA PHE A 50 -8.16 -5.31 0.72
C PHE A 50 -8.72 -4.58 1.94
N GLU A 51 -7.99 -4.59 3.05
CA GLU A 51 -8.36 -3.95 4.30
C GLU A 51 -7.15 -3.20 4.86
N ALA A 52 -7.35 -1.96 5.32
CA ALA A 52 -6.34 -1.18 6.02
C ALA A 52 -6.89 -0.72 7.37
N TYR A 53 -6.27 -1.20 8.43
CA TYR A 53 -6.56 -0.85 9.80
C TYR A 53 -5.55 0.19 10.26
N LEU A 54 -6.05 1.38 10.62
CA LEU A 54 -5.24 2.52 10.99
C LEU A 54 -5.53 2.86 12.45
N ASP A 55 -4.49 2.96 13.27
CA ASP A 55 -4.58 3.57 14.58
C ASP A 55 -4.21 5.05 14.48
N VAL A 56 -5.15 5.91 14.87
CA VAL A 56 -5.15 7.34 14.59
C VAL A 56 -5.20 8.11 15.90
N GLU A 57 -4.32 9.10 16.06
CA GLU A 57 -4.25 9.93 17.26
C GLU A 57 -5.30 11.07 17.22
N GLU A 58 -5.87 11.42 18.38
CA GLU A 58 -6.80 12.55 18.52
C GLU A 58 -6.07 13.86 18.88
N PRO A 59 -6.56 15.02 18.41
CA PRO A 59 -7.76 15.23 17.61
C PRO A 59 -7.51 15.20 16.09
N LEU A 60 -8.35 14.45 15.36
CA LEU A 60 -8.35 14.35 13.89
C LEU A 60 -8.52 15.68 13.14
N THR A 61 -8.80 16.77 13.85
CA THR A 61 -8.83 18.13 13.30
C THR A 61 -7.53 18.53 12.59
N ALA A 62 -6.40 17.89 12.91
CA ALA A 62 -5.13 18.07 12.19
C ALA A 62 -5.13 17.48 10.76
N ALA A 63 -5.94 16.46 10.47
CA ALA A 63 -6.02 15.81 9.16
C ALA A 63 -6.78 16.65 8.10
N ALA A 64 -7.57 17.64 8.54
CA ALA A 64 -8.41 18.45 7.66
C ALA A 64 -7.66 19.40 6.72
N ARG A 65 -6.33 19.52 6.87
CA ARG A 65 -5.50 20.44 6.07
C ARG A 65 -4.49 19.74 5.16
N TRP A 66 -4.82 18.57 4.60
CA TRP A 66 -3.98 17.96 3.56
C TRP A 66 -3.73 18.98 2.43
N PRO A 67 -2.51 19.54 2.31
CA PRO A 67 -2.17 20.30 1.13
C PRO A 67 -2.09 19.28 0.02
N SER A 68 -2.95 19.35 -0.99
CA SER A 68 -2.89 18.51 -2.18
C SER A 68 -1.53 18.70 -2.86
N ARG A 69 -0.53 17.91 -2.45
CA ARG A 69 0.72 17.79 -3.18
C ARG A 69 0.37 17.30 -4.60
N PRO A 70 0.99 17.87 -5.65
CA PRO A 70 0.81 17.33 -6.98
C PRO A 70 1.20 15.85 -6.94
N ARG A 71 0.30 15.02 -7.46
CA ARG A 71 0.40 13.57 -7.54
C ARG A 71 1.80 13.18 -8.03
N SER A 72 2.70 12.85 -7.12
CA SER A 72 3.92 12.13 -7.49
C SER A 72 3.42 10.81 -8.04
N THR A 73 3.52 10.64 -9.36
CA THR A 73 3.34 9.36 -10.01
C THR A 73 4.20 8.37 -9.25
N TRP A 74 3.57 7.46 -8.53
CA TRP A 74 4.22 6.28 -8.00
C TRP A 74 4.98 5.65 -9.17
N SER A 75 6.31 5.82 -9.17
CA SER A 75 7.15 5.18 -10.16
C SER A 75 7.34 3.77 -9.67
N ALA A 76 6.77 2.81 -10.40
CA ALA A 76 7.08 1.41 -10.21
C ALA A 76 8.61 1.25 -10.26
N ALA A 77 9.21 0.80 -9.15
CA ALA A 77 10.60 0.37 -9.17
C ALA A 77 10.74 -0.71 -10.27
N PRO A 78 11.70 -0.60 -11.19
CA PRO A 78 11.88 -1.64 -12.19
C PRO A 78 12.31 -2.91 -11.46
N ALA A 79 11.59 -3.99 -11.73
CA ALA A 79 11.93 -5.33 -11.27
C ALA A 79 13.38 -5.62 -11.65
N ALA A 80 14.26 -5.69 -10.66
CA ALA A 80 15.62 -6.19 -10.83
C ALA A 80 15.51 -7.62 -11.38
N SER A 81 15.85 -7.79 -12.66
CA SER A 81 15.95 -9.12 -13.27
C SER A 81 17.08 -9.91 -12.60
N PRO A 82 16.87 -11.16 -12.21
CA PRO A 82 17.98 -12.00 -11.77
C PRO A 82 18.85 -12.33 -12.99
N ALA A 83 20.12 -11.92 -12.93
CA ALA A 83 21.13 -12.31 -13.88
C ALA A 83 21.30 -13.84 -13.87
N THR A 84 21.04 -14.48 -15.02
CA THR A 84 21.39 -15.88 -15.27
C THR A 84 22.91 -16.02 -15.23
N THR A 85 23.44 -16.51 -14.12
CA THR A 85 24.79 -17.11 -14.09
C THR A 85 24.64 -18.58 -14.49
N SER A 86 24.84 -18.88 -15.77
CA SER A 86 25.08 -20.26 -16.20
C SER A 86 26.54 -20.58 -15.93
N ALA A 87 26.77 -21.38 -14.89
CA ALA A 87 28.04 -22.02 -14.60
C ALA A 87 28.05 -23.43 -15.22
N ALA A 88 29.11 -23.70 -15.99
CA ALA A 88 29.84 -24.96 -16.16
C ALA A 88 29.11 -26.27 -16.57
N ALA A 89 29.53 -26.80 -17.72
CA ALA A 89 29.86 -28.22 -17.98
C ALA A 89 30.78 -28.24 -19.22
N SER A 90 32.10 -28.42 -19.14
CA SER A 90 32.84 -29.68 -18.90
C SER A 90 32.32 -30.85 -19.74
N THR A 91 32.83 -31.01 -20.96
CA THR A 91 33.43 -32.25 -21.53
C THR A 91 34.12 -31.88 -22.84
#